data_AF-A0A2T0KC18-F1
#
_entry.id   AF-A0A2T0KC18-F1
#
_cell.length_a   1.000
_cell.length_b   1.000
_cell.length_c   1.000
_cell.angle_alpha   90.00
_cell.angle_beta   90.00
_cell.angle_gamma   90.00
#
_symmetry.space_group_name_H-M   'P 1'
#
loop_
_entity.id
_entity.type
_entity.pdbx_description
1 polymer ?
#
loop_
_entity_poly.entity_id
_entity_poly.type
_entity_poly.pdbx_seq_one_letter_code
_entity_poly.pdbx_strand_id
1 'polypeptide(L)'
;MFRLIQLHTEAGVPRIGVDPDGYASARAALAHYRTAPATYFAVGRFDHEGTLTEVILDPICGLDGACQRPASVIHAKTYERLCERCASGLDVLTVPQLARRLGIACRLAPSVARFRQTALGGLRAPSGNRIAREFPDHVHDPAWRQELCMSLTQSPTALNGLLIGTGALSHRQVLDLFPALCALGDELPDAIRSDLTRATARPLSPAGVAGLRLGLHP
;
A
#
# COMPACT_ATOMS: atom_id res chain seq x y z
N MET A 1 3.93 11.61 -18.42
CA MET A 1 2.47 11.47 -18.29
C MET A 1 2.10 9.99 -18.16
N PHE A 2 0.97 9.63 -17.55
CA PHE A 2 0.51 8.23 -17.48
C PHE A 2 -0.84 8.07 -18.17
N ARG A 3 -1.06 6.98 -18.90
CA ARG A 3 -2.33 6.66 -19.57
C ARG A 3 -2.63 5.18 -19.46
N LEU A 4 -3.90 4.80 -19.55
CA LEU A 4 -4.27 3.40 -19.65
C LEU A 4 -3.96 2.88 -21.04
N ILE A 5 -3.50 1.63 -21.12
CA ILE A 5 -3.19 1.00 -22.39
C ILE A 5 -3.96 -0.29 -22.55
N GLN A 6 -4.44 -0.53 -23.76
CA GLN A 6 -5.10 -1.76 -24.19
C GLN A 6 -4.11 -2.56 -25.01
N LEU A 7 -4.03 -3.86 -24.79
CA LEU A 7 -3.25 -4.75 -25.63
C LEU A 7 -4.23 -5.59 -26.43
N HIS A 8 -4.25 -5.40 -27.74
CA HIS A 8 -5.02 -6.23 -28.66
C HIS A 8 -4.07 -6.89 -29.65
N THR A 9 -4.48 -8.04 -30.16
CA THR A 9 -3.71 -8.73 -31.20
C THR A 9 -4.40 -8.49 -32.52
N GLU A 10 -3.69 -7.89 -33.46
CA GLU A 10 -4.16 -7.68 -34.83
C GLU A 10 -3.25 -8.48 -35.76
N ALA A 11 -3.81 -9.46 -36.48
CA ALA A 11 -3.07 -10.37 -37.35
C ALA A 11 -1.85 -11.07 -36.68
N GLY A 12 -1.94 -11.38 -35.38
CA GLY A 12 -0.87 -12.03 -34.62
C GLY A 12 0.21 -11.08 -34.06
N VAL A 13 0.12 -9.78 -34.37
CA VAL A 13 1.03 -8.75 -33.85
C VAL A 13 0.36 -8.03 -32.67
N PRO A 14 1.03 -7.91 -31.50
CA PRO A 14 0.50 -7.14 -30.39
C PRO A 14 0.51 -5.64 -30.74
N ARG A 15 -0.66 -5.01 -30.61
CA ARG A 15 -0.89 -3.58 -30.80
C ARG A 15 -1.31 -2.95 -29.47
N ILE A 16 -0.85 -1.73 -29.25
CA ILE A 16 -1.12 -0.96 -28.03
C ILE A 16 -2.11 0.16 -28.36
N GLY A 17 -3.34 0.03 -27.88
CA GLY A 17 -4.30 1.13 -27.82
C GLY A 17 -4.02 1.99 -26.60
N VAL A 18 -4.24 3.30 -26.70
CA VAL A 18 -4.00 4.25 -25.60
C VAL A 18 -5.30 4.98 -25.30
N ASP A 19 -5.69 4.96 -24.03
CA ASP A 19 -6.84 5.71 -23.54
C ASP A 19 -6.57 7.23 -23.63
N PRO A 20 -7.55 8.04 -24.08
CA PRO A 20 -7.36 9.48 -24.21
C PRO A 20 -7.10 10.17 -22.86
N ASP A 21 -7.56 9.60 -21.74
CA ASP A 21 -7.41 10.23 -20.44
C ASP A 21 -5.97 10.13 -19.90
N GLY A 22 -5.45 11.30 -19.53
CA GLY A 22 -4.14 11.45 -18.92
C GLY A 22 -4.21 11.50 -17.40
N TYR A 23 -3.29 10.80 -16.74
CA TYR A 23 -3.16 10.77 -15.30
C TYR A 23 -1.84 11.40 -14.86
N ALA A 24 -1.91 12.16 -13.75
CA ALA A 24 -0.75 12.82 -13.15
C ALA A 24 0.25 11.83 -12.51
N SER A 25 -0.18 10.63 -12.13
CA SER A 25 0.68 9.61 -11.53
C SER A 25 0.28 8.19 -11.91
N ALA A 26 1.26 7.28 -11.89
CA ALA A 26 1.02 5.84 -12.07
C ALA A 26 0.02 5.28 -11.05
N ARG A 27 0.03 5.81 -9.82
CA ARG A 27 -0.89 5.41 -8.76
C ARG A 27 -2.35 5.76 -9.10
N ALA A 28 -2.58 6.97 -9.60
CA ALA A 28 -3.91 7.40 -10.02
C ALA A 28 -4.42 6.58 -11.21
N ALA A 29 -3.56 6.37 -12.21
CA ALA A 29 -3.87 5.51 -13.36
C ALA A 29 -4.19 4.07 -12.94
N LEU A 30 -3.39 3.46 -12.05
CA LEU A 30 -3.65 2.11 -11.53
C LEU A 30 -4.94 2.04 -10.70
N ALA A 31 -5.31 3.10 -9.99
CA ALA A 31 -6.57 3.14 -9.26
C ALA A 31 -7.77 3.12 -10.22
N HIS A 32 -7.73 3.90 -11.30
CA HIS A 32 -8.78 3.89 -12.32
C HIS A 32 -8.78 2.59 -13.15
N TYR A 33 -7.60 2.06 -13.47
CA TYR A 33 -7.47 0.74 -14.09
C TYR A 33 -8.27 -0.34 -13.35
N ARG A 34 -8.21 -0.32 -12.01
CA ARG A 34 -8.89 -1.30 -11.14
C ARG A 34 -10.41 -1.12 -11.07
N THR A 35 -10.95 0.03 -11.47
CA THR A 35 -12.42 0.21 -11.54
C THR A 35 -13.00 -0.35 -12.83
N ALA A 36 -12.18 -0.62 -13.86
CA ALA A 36 -12.60 -1.20 -15.14
C ALA A 36 -11.52 -2.13 -15.75
N PRO A 37 -11.15 -3.23 -15.08
CA PRO A 37 -9.98 -4.03 -15.45
C PRO A 37 -10.14 -4.83 -16.75
N ALA A 38 -11.37 -5.15 -17.17
CA ALA A 38 -11.66 -5.91 -18.40
C ALA A 38 -11.36 -5.11 -19.68
N THR A 39 -11.29 -3.78 -19.59
CA THR A 39 -11.13 -2.88 -20.73
C THR A 39 -9.66 -2.59 -21.04
N TYR A 40 -8.75 -2.79 -20.09
CA TYR A 40 -7.37 -2.34 -20.18
C TYR A 40 -6.38 -3.44 -19.81
N PHE A 41 -5.18 -3.34 -20.38
CA PHE A 41 -4.09 -4.27 -20.11
C PHE A 41 -3.19 -3.78 -18.96
N ALA A 42 -2.79 -2.50 -19.00
CA ALA A 42 -1.81 -1.93 -18.09
C ALA A 42 -1.86 -0.39 -18.06
N VAL A 43 -0.93 0.22 -17.32
CA VAL A 43 -0.67 1.66 -17.36
C VAL A 43 0.60 1.91 -18.17
N GLY A 44 0.54 2.78 -19.18
CA GLY A 44 1.70 3.26 -19.92
C GLY A 44 2.24 4.58 -19.33
N ARG A 45 3.57 4.69 -19.24
CA ARG A 45 4.28 5.95 -18.98
C ARG A 45 4.75 6.54 -20.31
N PHE A 46 4.37 7.77 -20.57
CA PHE A 46 4.73 8.52 -21.76
C PHE A 46 5.72 9.63 -21.39
N ASP A 47 6.71 9.85 -22.24
CA ASP A 47 7.60 11.00 -22.15
C ASP A 47 6.89 12.29 -22.59
N HIS A 48 7.67 13.36 -22.78
CA HIS A 48 7.18 14.67 -23.18
C HIS A 48 6.86 14.76 -24.69
N GLU A 49 7.40 13.85 -25.49
CA GLU A 49 7.16 13.76 -26.94
C GLU A 49 5.92 12.89 -27.25
N GLY A 50 5.38 12.20 -26.24
CA GLY A 50 4.22 11.31 -26.40
C GLY A 50 4.61 9.88 -26.75
N THR A 51 5.87 9.50 -26.59
CA THR A 51 6.36 8.14 -26.81
C THR A 51 6.16 7.28 -25.56
N LEU A 52 5.66 6.06 -25.75
CA LEU A 52 5.50 5.08 -24.67
C LEU A 52 6.87 4.55 -24.24
N THR A 53 7.27 4.86 -23.01
CA THR A 53 8.62 4.53 -22.47
C THR A 53 8.61 3.35 -21.52
N GLU A 54 7.51 3.12 -20.80
CA GLU A 54 7.39 2.05 -19.81
C GLU A 54 5.95 1.56 -19.70
N VAL A 55 5.78 0.25 -19.56
CA VAL A 55 4.52 -0.42 -19.21
C VAL A 55 4.56 -0.85 -17.75
N ILE A 56 3.56 -0.42 -17.00
CA ILE A 56 3.40 -0.68 -15.57
C ILE A 56 2.20 -1.61 -15.39
N LEU A 57 2.48 -2.85 -15.02
CA LEU A 57 1.48 -3.90 -14.78
C LEU A 57 0.96 -3.83 -13.35
N ASP A 58 -0.30 -4.17 -13.14
CA ASP A 58 -0.85 -4.30 -11.79
C ASP A 58 -0.21 -5.51 -11.06
N PRO A 59 0.27 -5.38 -9.82
CA PRO A 59 0.80 -6.51 -9.04
C PRO A 59 -0.26 -7.53 -8.60
N ILE A 60 -1.53 -7.35 -8.96
CA ILE A 60 -2.63 -8.23 -8.52
C ILE A 60 -2.78 -9.42 -9.50
N CYS A 61 -2.85 -10.63 -8.95
CA CYS A 61 -3.12 -11.83 -9.73
C CYS A 61 -4.58 -11.86 -10.22
N GLY A 62 -4.75 -12.10 -11.52
CA GLY A 62 -6.02 -12.16 -12.23
C GLY A 62 -6.52 -10.80 -12.73
N LEU A 63 -7.58 -10.82 -13.53
CA LEU A 63 -8.30 -9.61 -13.94
C LEU A 63 -9.20 -9.05 -12.82
N ASP A 64 -9.83 -9.92 -12.03
CA ASP A 64 -10.79 -9.52 -10.98
C ASP A 64 -10.19 -9.54 -9.56
N GLY A 65 -8.91 -9.87 -9.44
CA GLY A 65 -8.24 -9.95 -8.14
C GLY A 65 -8.80 -10.99 -7.18
N ALA A 66 -9.50 -12.01 -7.71
CA ALA A 66 -9.99 -13.18 -6.97
C ALA A 66 -8.85 -13.91 -6.24
N CYS A 67 -7.65 -13.87 -6.81
CA CYS A 67 -6.44 -14.33 -6.16
C CYS A 67 -5.78 -13.16 -5.40
N GLN A 68 -5.62 -13.32 -4.08
CA GLN A 68 -5.00 -12.30 -3.22
C GLN A 68 -3.46 -12.30 -3.27
N ARG A 69 -2.85 -13.22 -4.02
CA ARG A 69 -1.39 -13.31 -4.15
C ARG A 69 -0.88 -12.29 -5.17
N PRO A 70 0.33 -11.74 -4.98
CA PRO A 70 0.94 -10.89 -5.97
C PRO A 70 1.19 -11.68 -7.27
N ALA A 71 0.96 -11.05 -8.41
CA ALA A 71 1.37 -11.58 -9.69
C ALA A 71 2.89 -11.59 -9.81
N SER A 72 3.43 -12.66 -10.38
CA SER A 72 4.86 -12.83 -10.66
C SER A 72 5.12 -13.11 -12.14
N VAL A 73 4.11 -13.60 -12.87
CA VAL A 73 4.19 -13.98 -14.28
C VAL A 73 2.97 -13.51 -15.05
N ILE A 74 2.98 -13.65 -16.37
CA ILE A 74 1.94 -13.22 -17.31
C ILE A 74 1.58 -14.39 -18.22
N HIS A 75 0.32 -14.69 -18.43
CA HIS A 75 -0.12 -15.72 -19.36
C HIS A 75 0.30 -15.37 -20.80
N ALA A 76 0.97 -16.29 -21.51
CA ALA A 76 1.60 -15.98 -22.81
C ALA A 76 0.62 -15.65 -23.95
N LYS A 77 -0.60 -16.20 -23.89
CA LYS A 77 -1.70 -15.93 -24.84
C LYS A 77 -2.62 -14.77 -24.44
N THR A 78 -3.15 -14.78 -23.21
CA THR A 78 -4.15 -13.79 -22.77
C THR A 78 -3.54 -12.54 -22.15
N TYR A 79 -2.24 -12.56 -21.85
CA TYR A 79 -1.53 -11.52 -21.11
C TYR A 79 -2.10 -11.21 -19.72
N GLU A 80 -2.87 -12.15 -19.16
CA GLU A 80 -3.36 -12.05 -17.79
C GLU A 80 -2.21 -12.23 -16.80
N ARG A 81 -2.17 -11.40 -15.75
CA ARG A 81 -1.10 -11.47 -14.74
C ARG A 81 -1.46 -12.55 -13.72
N LEU A 82 -0.54 -13.44 -13.42
CA LEU A 82 -0.78 -14.60 -12.57
C LEU A 82 0.30 -14.72 -11.49
N CYS A 83 -0.08 -15.24 -10.33
CA CYS A 83 0.86 -15.75 -9.33
C CYS A 83 1.30 -17.18 -9.72
N GLU A 84 2.38 -17.67 -9.12
CA GLU A 84 2.93 -19.03 -9.38
C GLU A 84 1.88 -20.14 -9.30
N ARG A 85 0.93 -20.03 -8.36
CA ARG A 85 -0.12 -21.04 -8.19
C ARG A 85 -1.15 -20.99 -9.32
N CYS A 86 -1.60 -19.80 -9.71
CA CYS A 86 -2.57 -19.64 -10.79
C CYS A 86 -1.95 -19.89 -12.17
N ALA A 87 -0.63 -19.78 -12.28
CA ALA A 87 0.13 -20.08 -13.48
C ALA A 87 0.40 -21.59 -13.69
N SER A 88 0.07 -22.44 -12.73
CA SER A 88 0.38 -23.87 -12.80
C SER A 88 -0.29 -24.52 -14.01
N GLY A 89 0.51 -25.15 -14.89
CA GLY A 89 0.04 -25.80 -16.11
C GLY A 89 -0.26 -24.85 -17.27
N LEU A 90 0.05 -23.56 -17.16
CA LEU A 90 -0.16 -22.56 -18.21
C LEU A 90 1.16 -22.16 -18.85
N ASP A 91 1.10 -21.76 -20.12
CA ASP A 91 2.22 -21.13 -20.80
C ASP A 91 2.33 -19.67 -20.34
N VAL A 92 3.48 -19.31 -19.76
CA VAL A 92 3.67 -18.03 -19.09
C VAL A 92 4.96 -17.32 -19.51
N LEU A 93 4.89 -16.00 -19.46
CA LEU A 93 5.98 -15.06 -19.67
C LEU A 93 6.34 -14.43 -18.32
N THR A 94 7.63 -14.36 -18.05
CA THR A 94 8.18 -13.45 -17.06
C THR A 94 8.06 -12.00 -17.54
N VAL A 95 8.10 -11.03 -16.62
CA VAL A 95 8.08 -9.60 -16.97
C VAL A 95 9.19 -9.22 -17.97
N PRO A 96 10.44 -9.70 -17.85
CA PRO A 96 11.48 -9.45 -18.87
C PRO A 96 11.17 -10.07 -20.24
N GLN A 97 10.55 -11.25 -20.30
CA GLN A 97 10.15 -11.87 -21.57
C GLN A 97 9.04 -11.06 -22.25
N LEU A 98 8.07 -10.56 -21.47
CA LEU A 98 7.05 -9.65 -21.98
C LEU A 98 7.68 -8.36 -22.53
N ALA A 99 8.61 -7.76 -21.80
CA ALA A 99 9.31 -6.54 -22.24
C ALA A 99 10.00 -6.73 -23.59
N ARG A 100 10.70 -7.86 -23.78
CA ARG A 100 11.31 -8.21 -25.08
C ARG A 100 10.28 -8.39 -26.19
N ARG A 101 9.13 -8.99 -25.88
CA ARG A 101 8.06 -9.23 -26.85
C ARG A 101 7.37 -7.94 -27.29
N LEU A 102 7.22 -6.98 -26.38
CA LEU A 102 6.62 -5.68 -26.69
C LEU A 102 7.62 -4.65 -27.22
N GLY A 103 8.93 -4.89 -27.05
CA GLY A 103 9.97 -3.90 -27.36
C GLY A 103 9.98 -2.69 -26.43
N ILE A 104 9.31 -2.78 -25.27
CA ILE A 104 9.12 -1.69 -24.31
C ILE A 104 9.43 -2.20 -22.91
N ALA A 105 10.06 -1.37 -22.08
CA ALA A 105 10.34 -1.70 -20.69
C ALA A 105 9.04 -2.03 -19.94
N CYS A 106 9.00 -3.18 -19.27
CA CYS A 106 7.85 -3.60 -18.48
C CYS A 106 8.27 -3.77 -17.02
N ARG A 107 7.41 -3.36 -16.09
CA ARG A 107 7.56 -3.69 -14.66
C ARG A 107 6.21 -3.94 -14.01
N LEU A 108 6.23 -4.70 -12.93
CA LEU A 108 5.11 -4.71 -11.99
C LEU A 108 5.14 -3.40 -11.20
N ALA A 109 3.98 -2.79 -10.98
CA ALA A 109 3.89 -1.71 -10.01
C ALA A 109 4.34 -2.24 -8.65
N PRO A 110 4.93 -1.38 -7.79
CA PRO A 110 5.24 -1.79 -6.42
C PRO A 110 4.00 -2.44 -5.84
N SER A 111 4.18 -3.63 -5.27
CA SER A 111 3.11 -4.25 -4.51
C SER A 111 2.75 -3.28 -3.40
N VAL A 112 1.68 -2.51 -3.64
CA VAL A 112 0.93 -1.93 -2.55
C VAL A 112 0.47 -3.18 -1.84
N ALA A 113 1.12 -3.55 -0.74
CA ALA A 113 0.56 -4.53 0.18
C ALA A 113 -0.90 -4.13 0.27
N ARG A 114 -1.80 -4.97 -0.29
CA ARG A 114 -3.22 -4.68 -0.30
C ARG A 114 -3.58 -4.63 1.18
N PHE A 115 -3.53 -3.43 1.74
CA PHE A 115 -4.64 -2.89 2.47
C PHE A 115 -5.88 -3.38 1.75
N ARG A 116 -6.51 -4.39 2.33
CA ARG A 116 -7.77 -4.95 1.85
C ARG A 116 -8.70 -3.78 1.56
N GLN A 117 -8.84 -3.44 0.28
CA GLN A 117 -10.05 -2.82 -0.20
C GLN A 117 -11.06 -3.95 -0.31
N THR A 118 -11.71 -4.26 0.80
CA THR A 118 -13.02 -4.91 0.77
C THR A 118 -14.01 -3.82 0.40
N ALA A 119 -14.35 -3.74 -0.88
CA ALA A 119 -15.58 -3.11 -1.31
C ALA A 119 -16.72 -4.07 -0.96
N LEU A 120 -17.47 -3.72 0.09
CA LEU A 120 -18.86 -4.06 0.42
C LEU A 120 -19.00 -4.10 1.95
N GLY A 121 -19.57 -3.02 2.51
CA GLY A 121 -19.86 -2.89 3.93
C GLY A 121 -18.66 -2.43 4.75
N GLY A 122 -18.78 -1.27 5.38
CA GLY A 122 -17.74 -0.70 6.23
C GLY A 122 -17.24 -1.69 7.28
N LEU A 123 -16.03 -2.21 7.10
CA LEU A 123 -15.29 -2.90 8.13
C LEU A 123 -13.84 -2.42 8.10
N ARG A 124 -13.51 -1.75 9.21
CA ARG A 124 -12.29 -1.07 9.64
C ARG A 124 -11.00 -1.60 8.98
N ALA A 125 -10.19 -0.66 8.48
CA ALA A 125 -8.79 -0.88 8.14
C ALA A 125 -8.07 -1.74 9.20
N PRO A 126 -7.07 -2.59 8.83
CA PRO A 126 -6.26 -3.31 9.82
C PRO A 126 -5.77 -2.28 10.84
N SER A 127 -6.09 -2.52 12.11
CA SER A 127 -6.04 -1.52 13.18
C SER A 127 -4.73 -0.73 13.15
N GLY A 128 -3.60 -1.41 12.97
CA GLY A 128 -2.29 -0.77 12.86
C GLY A 128 -2.20 0.34 11.81
N ASN A 129 -2.66 0.11 10.58
CA ASN A 129 -2.52 1.13 9.55
C ASN A 129 -3.58 2.25 9.65
N ARG A 130 -4.76 1.94 10.21
CA ARG A 130 -5.75 2.97 10.59
C ARG A 130 -5.12 3.92 11.61
N ILE A 131 -4.61 3.33 12.70
CA ILE A 131 -3.98 4.05 13.81
C ILE A 131 -2.84 4.91 13.28
N ALA A 132 -1.91 4.36 12.49
CA ALA A 132 -0.76 5.11 11.98
C ALA A 132 -1.15 6.34 11.15
N ARG A 133 -2.23 6.25 10.35
CA ARG A 133 -2.71 7.37 9.52
C ARG A 133 -3.47 8.40 10.34
N GLU A 134 -4.34 7.95 11.25
CA GLU A 134 -5.22 8.84 12.02
C GLU A 134 -4.48 9.51 13.19
N PHE A 135 -3.36 8.94 13.64
CA PHE A 135 -2.65 9.37 14.86
C PHE A 135 -2.38 10.89 14.95
N PRO A 136 -1.77 11.55 13.93
CA PRO A 136 -1.43 12.97 14.06
C PRO A 136 -2.66 13.85 14.21
N ASP A 137 -3.76 13.44 13.59
CA ASP A 137 -4.99 14.22 13.49
C ASP A 137 -5.98 13.90 14.62
N HIS A 138 -5.80 12.81 15.38
CA HIS A 138 -6.81 12.34 16.34
C HIS A 138 -6.28 12.07 17.76
N VAL A 139 -4.96 12.14 18.00
CA VAL A 139 -4.43 11.87 19.36
C VAL A 139 -4.94 12.84 20.43
N HIS A 140 -5.39 14.03 20.04
CA HIS A 140 -5.99 15.00 20.95
C HIS A 140 -7.41 14.59 21.40
N ASP A 141 -8.11 13.76 20.64
CA ASP A 141 -9.47 13.28 20.93
C ASP A 141 -9.43 12.12 21.96
N PRO A 142 -9.97 12.32 23.18
CA PRO A 142 -10.01 11.27 24.21
C PRO A 142 -10.79 10.02 23.78
N ALA A 143 -11.86 10.17 22.99
CA ALA A 143 -12.65 9.02 22.54
C ALA A 143 -11.85 8.14 21.58
N TRP A 144 -11.10 8.77 20.66
CA TRP A 144 -10.20 8.07 19.76
C TRP A 144 -9.06 7.37 20.51
N ARG A 145 -8.47 8.01 21.54
CA ARG A 145 -7.45 7.37 22.38
C ARG A 145 -7.98 6.14 23.13
N GLN A 146 -9.22 6.20 23.61
CA GLN A 146 -9.86 5.04 24.23
C GLN A 146 -10.06 3.89 23.23
N GLU A 147 -10.50 4.17 22.00
CA GLU A 147 -10.60 3.18 20.92
C GLU A 147 -9.23 2.56 20.58
N LEU A 148 -8.19 3.39 20.54
CA LEU A 148 -6.81 2.96 20.33
C LEU A 148 -6.37 1.99 21.44
N CYS A 149 -6.57 2.34 22.71
CA CYS A 149 -6.19 1.50 23.85
C CYS A 149 -6.91 0.15 23.82
N MET A 150 -8.20 0.12 23.49
CA MET A 150 -8.92 -1.16 23.28
C MET A 150 -8.32 -1.98 22.13
N SER A 151 -7.98 -1.32 21.02
CA SER A 151 -7.39 -1.96 19.84
C SER A 151 -6.02 -2.57 20.15
N LEU A 152 -5.24 -1.90 21.00
CA LEU A 152 -3.93 -2.34 21.46
C LEU A 152 -4.01 -3.63 22.32
N THR A 153 -5.03 -3.75 23.17
CA THR A 153 -5.25 -4.98 23.95
C THR A 153 -5.70 -6.16 23.08
N GLN A 154 -6.44 -5.89 22.00
CA GLN A 154 -7.06 -6.93 21.17
C GLN A 154 -6.16 -7.41 20.01
N SER A 155 -5.17 -6.62 19.59
CA SER A 155 -4.37 -6.93 18.41
C SER A 155 -2.91 -6.51 18.53
N PRO A 156 -1.97 -7.45 18.38
CA PRO A 156 -0.54 -7.12 18.29
C PRO A 156 -0.21 -6.16 17.13
N THR A 157 -1.01 -6.18 16.05
CA THR A 157 -0.78 -5.30 14.89
C THR A 157 -1.13 -3.84 15.15
N ALA A 158 -1.93 -3.54 16.19
CA ALA A 158 -2.23 -2.17 16.59
C ALA A 158 -1.00 -1.45 17.18
N LEU A 159 -0.11 -2.19 17.85
CA LEU A 159 1.14 -1.65 18.38
C LEU A 159 2.04 -1.11 17.27
N ASN A 160 2.15 -1.83 16.15
CA ASN A 160 2.89 -1.34 14.98
C ASN A 160 2.30 -0.02 14.47
N GLY A 161 0.98 0.13 14.52
CA GLY A 161 0.31 1.38 14.16
C GLY A 161 0.68 2.55 15.05
N LEU A 162 0.68 2.32 16.38
CA LEU A 162 1.10 3.30 17.37
C LEU A 162 2.56 3.74 17.12
N LEU A 163 3.47 2.78 16.92
CA LEU A 163 4.89 3.06 16.67
C LEU A 163 5.11 3.85 15.38
N ILE A 164 4.41 3.50 14.30
CA ILE A 164 4.51 4.21 13.02
C ILE A 164 3.91 5.62 13.14
N GLY A 165 2.71 5.74 13.74
CA GLY A 165 2.02 7.03 13.89
C GLY A 165 2.81 8.01 14.75
N THR A 166 3.30 7.56 15.92
CA THR A 166 4.17 8.37 16.78
C THR A 166 5.49 8.72 16.10
N GLY A 167 6.11 7.78 15.37
CA GLY A 167 7.36 8.00 14.63
C GLY A 167 7.24 8.96 13.44
N ALA A 168 6.07 9.01 12.80
CA ALA A 168 5.79 9.87 11.66
C ALA A 168 5.60 11.35 12.03
N LEU A 169 5.38 11.67 13.31
CA LEU A 169 5.29 13.05 13.76
C LEU A 169 6.60 13.80 13.53
N SER A 170 6.49 14.99 12.93
CA SER A 170 7.59 15.95 12.89
C SER A 170 7.90 16.48 14.30
N HIS A 171 9.12 17.00 14.51
CA HIS A 171 9.52 17.59 15.81
C HIS A 171 8.54 18.66 16.28
N ARG A 172 8.03 19.50 15.37
CA ARG A 172 7.04 20.52 15.69
C ARG A 172 5.71 19.91 16.16
N GLN A 173 5.20 18.91 15.45
CA GLN A 173 3.96 18.23 15.85
C GLN A 173 4.10 17.52 17.20
N VAL A 174 5.27 16.96 17.52
CA VAL A 174 5.51 16.37 18.84
C VAL A 174 5.37 17.43 19.94
N LEU A 175 5.95 18.62 19.74
CA LEU A 175 5.84 19.71 20.72
C LEU A 175 4.39 20.23 20.83
N ASP A 176 3.73 20.44 19.69
CA ASP A 176 2.35 20.96 19.64
C ASP A 176 1.35 19.98 20.28
N LEU A 177 1.57 18.67 20.12
CA LEU A 177 0.70 17.61 20.63
C LEU A 177 1.18 17.04 21.98
N PHE A 178 2.27 17.55 22.55
CA PHE A 178 2.94 16.91 23.69
C PHE A 178 2.00 16.60 24.88
N PRO A 179 1.11 17.53 25.32
CA PRO A 179 0.16 17.22 26.39
C PRO A 179 -0.77 16.05 26.06
N ALA A 180 -1.24 15.95 24.81
CA ALA A 180 -2.10 14.87 24.36
C ALA A 180 -1.34 13.54 24.23
N LEU A 181 -0.05 13.59 23.86
CA LEU A 181 0.82 12.41 23.81
C LEU A 181 1.09 11.86 25.21
N CYS A 182 1.34 12.71 26.20
CA CYS A 182 1.48 12.29 27.60
C CYS A 182 0.18 11.69 28.14
N ALA A 183 -0.97 12.32 27.85
CA ALA A 183 -2.27 11.76 28.22
C ALA A 183 -2.50 10.37 27.60
N LEU A 184 -2.13 10.17 26.33
CA LEU A 184 -2.15 8.84 25.72
C LEU A 184 -1.22 7.87 26.43
N GLY A 185 0.01 8.29 26.75
CA GLY A 185 0.95 7.50 27.54
C GLY A 185 0.35 7.05 28.88
N ASP A 186 -0.44 7.92 29.51
CA ASP A 186 -1.19 7.67 30.74
C ASP A 186 -2.46 6.82 30.59
N GLU A 187 -2.93 6.60 29.38
CA GLU A 187 -4.11 5.78 29.08
C GLU A 187 -3.70 4.39 28.54
N LEU A 188 -2.42 4.18 28.18
CA LEU A 188 -1.95 2.93 27.58
C LEU A 188 -2.19 1.71 28.48
N PRO A 189 -2.54 0.55 27.89
CA PRO A 189 -2.60 -0.72 28.62
C PRO A 189 -1.28 -1.04 29.34
N ASP A 190 -1.35 -1.50 30.58
CA ASP A 190 -0.18 -1.68 31.47
C ASP A 190 0.98 -2.45 30.85
N ALA A 191 0.69 -3.56 30.15
CA ALA A 191 1.71 -4.37 29.50
C ALA A 191 2.48 -3.59 28.42
N ILE A 192 1.77 -2.77 27.63
CA ILE A 192 2.35 -1.97 26.56
C ILE A 192 3.09 -0.77 27.14
N ARG A 193 2.52 -0.11 28.17
CA ARG A 193 3.21 0.97 28.88
C ARG A 193 4.54 0.47 29.46
N SER A 194 4.53 -0.66 30.17
CA SER A 194 5.74 -1.25 30.77
C SER A 194 6.80 -1.56 29.71
N ASP A 195 6.41 -2.14 28.58
CA ASP A 195 7.36 -2.47 27.50
C ASP A 195 7.92 -1.22 26.82
N LEU A 196 7.11 -0.19 26.57
CA LEU A 196 7.57 1.08 26.00
C LEU A 196 8.45 1.87 26.99
N THR A 197 8.08 1.91 28.27
CA THR A 197 8.90 2.49 29.34
C THR A 197 10.26 1.81 29.40
N ARG A 198 10.30 0.47 29.39
CA ARG A 198 11.57 -0.28 29.35
C ARG A 198 12.39 0.03 28.09
N ALA A 199 11.73 0.19 26.94
CA ALA A 199 12.39 0.52 25.68
C ALA A 199 13.03 1.92 25.69
N THR A 200 12.55 2.86 26.53
CA THR A 200 13.17 4.20 26.63
C THR A 200 14.60 4.17 27.15
N ALA A 201 15.01 3.12 27.89
CA ALA A 201 16.40 2.91 28.29
C ALA A 201 17.34 2.68 27.09
N ARG A 202 16.79 2.33 25.91
CA ARG A 202 17.50 2.24 24.62
C ARG A 202 16.79 3.11 23.58
N PRO A 203 16.98 4.43 23.63
CA PRO A 203 16.15 5.41 22.92
C PRO A 203 16.31 5.39 21.40
N LEU A 204 17.28 4.64 20.86
CA LEU A 204 17.50 4.52 19.41
C LEU A 204 16.56 3.51 18.72
N SER A 205 15.78 2.75 19.49
CA SER A 205 14.77 1.83 18.93
C SER A 205 13.46 2.58 18.62
N PRO A 206 12.67 2.16 17.61
CA PRO A 206 11.35 2.75 17.35
C PRO A 206 10.44 2.76 18.58
N ALA A 207 10.50 1.71 19.40
CA ALA A 207 9.76 1.62 20.67
C ALA A 207 10.26 2.62 21.72
N GLY A 208 11.59 2.81 21.84
CA GLY A 208 12.18 3.78 22.75
C GLY A 208 11.84 5.22 22.36
N VAL A 209 11.94 5.56 21.07
CA VAL A 209 11.54 6.88 20.56
C VAL A 209 10.05 7.14 20.79
N ALA A 210 9.19 6.14 20.50
CA ALA A 210 7.76 6.26 20.72
C ALA A 210 7.44 6.45 22.21
N GLY A 211 8.07 5.68 23.10
CA GLY A 211 7.90 5.83 24.54
C GLY A 211 8.24 7.24 25.02
N LEU A 212 9.40 7.78 24.60
CA LEU A 212 9.80 9.15 24.95
C LEU A 212 8.82 10.20 24.40
N ARG A 213 8.32 10.02 23.17
CA ARG A 213 7.33 10.94 22.57
C ARG A 213 5.98 10.89 23.29
N LEU A 214 5.64 9.76 23.92
CA LEU A 214 4.45 9.58 24.74
C LEU A 214 4.65 10.02 26.21
N GLY A 215 5.77 10.68 26.52
CA GLY A 215 6.07 11.14 27.89
C GLY A 215 6.41 10.01 28.86
N LEU A 216 6.72 8.81 28.36
CA LEU A 216 7.15 7.69 29.20
C LEU A 216 8.62 7.85 29.54
N HIS A 217 8.93 7.61 30.81
CA HIS A 217 10.28 7.65 31.35
C HIS A 217 10.46 6.45 32.31
N PRO A 218 11.67 5.90 32.44
CA PRO A 218 11.96 4.75 33.29
C PRO A 218 11.90 5.10 34.79
#